data_AF-R7V9P8-F1
#
_entry.id   AF-R7V9P8-F1
#
_cell.length_a   1.000
_cell.length_b   1.000
_cell.length_c   1.000
_cell.angle_alpha   90.00
_cell.angle_beta   90.00
_cell.angle_gamma   90.00
#
_symmetry.space_group_name_H-M   'P 1'
#
loop_
_entity.id
_entity.type
_entity.pdbx_description
1 polymer ?
#
loop_
_entity_poly.entity_id
_entity_poly.type
_entity_poly.pdbx_seq_one_letter_code
_entity_poly.pdbx_strand_id
1 'polypeptide(L)'
;GYFHRAMQYFKEKYTNVSFIVSTDDPEWVKTELLSRQNIGHVSLLNTTGENDADFVDLAILSLCDHVITSTGTYGWWAGWLSAGETVYYANWPRNGSKLDRKVKVEDFFPREWI
;
A
#
# COMPACT_ATOMS: atom_id res chain seq x y z
N GLY A 1 -1.29 -9.95 -9.67
CA GLY A 1 -1.88 -8.60 -9.76
C GLY A 1 -0.81 -7.54 -9.57
N TYR A 2 -1.22 -6.28 -9.42
CA TYR A 2 -0.31 -5.17 -9.10
C TYR A 2 0.50 -5.44 -7.83
N PHE A 3 -0.18 -5.72 -6.71
CA PHE A 3 0.48 -5.99 -5.43
C PHE A 3 1.48 -7.15 -5.50
N HIS A 4 1.14 -8.26 -6.16
CA HIS A 4 2.10 -9.36 -6.32
C HIS A 4 3.39 -8.96 -7.06
N ARG A 5 3.31 -8.08 -8.08
CA ARG A 5 4.50 -7.59 -8.77
C ARG A 5 5.31 -6.65 -7.89
N ALA A 6 4.66 -5.77 -7.14
CA ALA A 6 5.31 -4.87 -6.20
C ALA A 6 5.98 -5.64 -5.03
N MET A 7 5.32 -6.66 -4.50
CA MET A 7 5.91 -7.55 -3.48
C MET A 7 7.11 -8.30 -4.05
N GLN A 8 7.01 -8.80 -5.29
CA GLN A 8 8.11 -9.50 -5.95
C GLN A 8 9.32 -8.58 -6.16
N TYR A 9 9.11 -7.32 -6.55
CA TYR A 9 10.18 -6.32 -6.67
C TYR A 9 11.02 -6.23 -5.37
N PHE A 10 10.36 -6.08 -4.22
CA PHE A 10 11.07 -6.02 -2.94
C PHE A 10 11.74 -7.33 -2.56
N LYS A 11 11.11 -8.48 -2.85
CA LYS A 11 11.70 -9.81 -2.60
C LYS A 11 12.93 -10.11 -3.46
N GLU A 12 13.01 -9.54 -4.66
CA GLU A 12 14.18 -9.67 -5.54
C GLU A 12 15.32 -8.75 -5.10
N LYS A 13 14.98 -7.60 -4.51
CA LYS A 13 15.94 -6.59 -4.07
C LYS A 13 16.52 -6.86 -2.68
N TYR A 14 15.74 -7.42 -1.77
CA TYR A 14 16.11 -7.61 -0.36
C TYR A 14 15.94 -9.06 0.10
N THR A 15 16.78 -9.49 1.03
CA THR A 15 16.66 -10.79 1.71
C THR A 15 15.77 -10.67 2.95
N ASN A 16 14.99 -11.70 3.27
CA ASN A 16 14.13 -11.76 4.48
C ASN A 16 13.05 -10.65 4.55
N VAL A 17 12.30 -10.48 3.46
CA VAL A 17 11.20 -9.50 3.40
C VAL A 17 9.94 -10.01 4.11
N SER A 18 9.37 -9.16 4.95
CA SER A 18 8.05 -9.33 5.57
C SER A 18 7.12 -8.21 5.12
N PHE A 19 5.84 -8.52 4.91
CA PHE A 19 4.84 -7.56 4.47
C PHE A 19 3.82 -7.31 5.57
N ILE A 20 3.56 -6.04 5.87
CA ILE A 20 2.46 -5.61 6.74
C ILE A 20 1.38 -5.02 5.85
N VAL A 21 0.13 -5.46 6.05
CA VAL A 21 -1.01 -5.07 5.22
C VAL A 21 -2.06 -4.39 6.08
N SER A 22 -2.40 -3.15 5.74
CA SER A 22 -3.60 -2.45 6.22
C SER A 22 -4.59 -2.37 5.07
N THR A 23 -5.86 -2.64 5.34
CA THR A 23 -6.92 -2.73 4.31
C THR A 23 -8.30 -2.50 4.93
N ASP A 24 -9.21 -1.95 4.14
CA ASP A 24 -10.65 -1.91 4.43
C ASP A 24 -11.38 -3.18 3.96
N ASP A 25 -10.72 -4.00 3.12
CA ASP A 25 -11.23 -5.29 2.64
C ASP A 25 -10.27 -6.44 3.06
N PRO A 26 -10.40 -6.95 4.30
CA PRO A 26 -9.57 -8.06 4.79
C PRO A 26 -9.89 -9.39 4.10
N GLU A 27 -11.10 -9.55 3.54
CA GLU A 27 -11.50 -10.78 2.86
C GLU A 27 -10.85 -10.88 1.48
N TRP A 28 -10.78 -9.77 0.75
CA TRP A 28 -10.00 -9.70 -0.49
C TRP A 28 -8.53 -10.04 -0.27
N VAL A 29 -7.92 -9.59 0.83
CA VAL A 29 -6.54 -9.95 1.15
C VAL A 29 -6.40 -11.46 1.32
N LYS A 30 -7.29 -12.11 2.07
CA LYS A 30 -7.24 -13.56 2.29
C LYS A 30 -7.47 -14.38 1.02
N THR A 31 -8.38 -13.94 0.16
CA THR A 31 -8.83 -14.70 -1.01
C THR A 31 -8.02 -14.41 -2.28
N GLU A 32 -7.54 -13.19 -2.47
CA GLU A 32 -6.88 -12.75 -3.71
C GLU A 32 -5.39 -12.45 -3.50
N LEU A 33 -5.03 -11.74 -2.43
CA LEU A 33 -3.62 -11.42 -2.18
C LEU A 33 -2.88 -12.68 -1.73
N LEU A 34 -3.40 -13.38 -0.72
CA LEU A 34 -2.77 -14.53 -0.06
C LEU A 34 -2.97 -15.88 -0.79
N SER A 35 -3.78 -15.95 -1.84
CA SER A 35 -4.04 -17.21 -2.56
C SER A 35 -2.88 -17.68 -3.45
N ARG A 36 -1.87 -16.83 -3.70
CA ARG A 36 -0.70 -17.22 -4.50
C ARG A 36 0.36 -17.93 -3.66
N GLN A 37 1.11 -18.83 -4.29
CA GLN A 37 2.24 -19.47 -3.64
C GLN A 37 3.41 -18.49 -3.49
N ASN A 38 4.26 -18.73 -2.48
CA ASN A 38 5.51 -17.99 -2.25
C ASN A 38 5.35 -16.47 -2.00
N ILE A 39 4.32 -16.05 -1.27
CA ILE A 39 4.12 -14.62 -0.95
C ILE A 39 5.06 -14.15 0.17
N GLY A 40 5.60 -15.08 0.96
CA GLY A 40 6.46 -14.76 2.11
C GLY A 40 5.64 -14.55 3.39
N HIS A 41 6.24 -13.90 4.38
CA HIS A 41 5.56 -13.56 5.63
C HIS A 41 4.68 -12.34 5.43
N VAL A 42 3.38 -12.48 5.68
CA VAL A 42 2.39 -11.40 5.57
C VAL A 42 1.61 -11.29 6.87
N SER A 43 1.56 -10.09 7.44
CA SER A 43 0.78 -9.77 8.63
C SER A 43 -0.33 -8.78 8.25
N LEU A 44 -1.57 -9.19 8.46
CA LEU A 44 -2.74 -8.34 8.30
C LEU A 44 -3.00 -7.56 9.59
N LEU A 45 -3.05 -6.24 9.50
CA LEU A 45 -3.48 -5.39 10.60
C LEU A 45 -5.01 -5.50 10.69
N ASN A 46 -5.50 -5.80 11.89
CA ASN A 46 -6.94 -5.96 12.18
C ASN A 46 -7.49 -4.75 12.95
N THR A 47 -6.93 -3.55 12.76
CA THR A 47 -7.40 -2.37 13.49
C THR A 47 -8.33 -1.48 12.67
N THR A 48 -8.36 -1.65 11.34
CA THR A 48 -9.24 -0.89 10.45
C THR A 48 -10.71 -1.08 10.82
N GLY A 49 -11.38 0.03 11.18
CA GLY A 49 -12.81 0.05 11.53
C GLY A 49 -13.15 -0.14 13.03
N GLU A 50 -12.16 -0.37 13.90
CA GLU A 50 -12.37 -0.32 15.36
C GLU A 50 -11.92 1.05 15.92
N ASN A 51 -12.86 1.82 16.49
CA ASN A 51 -12.62 2.99 17.35
C ASN A 51 -11.40 3.87 16.97
N ASP A 52 -11.42 4.47 15.77
CA ASP A 52 -10.39 5.39 15.28
C ASP A 52 -8.99 4.79 15.06
N ALA A 53 -8.77 3.47 15.06
CA ALA A 53 -7.43 2.90 14.99
C ALA A 53 -6.71 3.02 13.61
N ASP A 54 -7.35 3.62 12.59
CA ASP A 54 -6.73 3.87 11.28
C ASP A 54 -5.42 4.69 11.38
N PHE A 55 -5.29 5.58 12.37
CA PHE A 55 -4.04 6.32 12.58
C PHE A 55 -2.93 5.42 13.15
N VAL A 56 -3.27 4.35 13.87
CA VAL A 56 -2.30 3.37 14.37
C VAL A 56 -1.75 2.55 13.21
N ASP A 57 -2.64 2.09 12.33
CA ASP A 57 -2.22 1.42 11.09
C ASP A 57 -1.33 2.32 10.25
N LEU A 58 -1.69 3.60 10.06
CA LEU A 58 -0.87 4.55 9.32
C LEU A 58 0.49 4.77 9.98
N ALA A 59 0.55 4.84 11.32
CA ALA A 59 1.80 4.95 12.06
C ALA A 59 2.67 3.70 11.94
N ILE A 60 2.07 2.50 11.88
CA ILE A 60 2.82 1.26 11.61
C ILE A 60 3.37 1.30 10.18
N LEU A 61 2.54 1.69 9.20
CA LEU A 61 2.96 1.76 7.80
C LEU A 61 4.06 2.79 7.56
N SER A 62 4.05 3.94 8.25
CA SER A 62 5.09 4.97 8.12
C SER A 62 6.44 4.52 8.71
N LEU A 63 6.45 3.54 9.60
CA LEU A 63 7.66 2.96 10.18
C LEU A 63 8.23 1.80 9.34
N CYS A 64 7.54 1.35 8.30
CA CYS A 64 8.07 0.34 7.38
C CYS A 64 9.27 0.89 6.60
N ASP A 65 10.23 0.01 6.28
CA ASP A 65 11.39 0.35 5.45
C ASP A 65 10.98 0.80 4.05
N HIS A 66 9.89 0.25 3.51
CA HIS A 66 9.35 0.51 2.18
C HIS A 66 7.82 0.40 2.19
N VAL A 67 7.16 1.06 1.24
CA VAL A 67 5.69 1.08 1.14
C VAL A 67 5.22 0.65 -0.24
N ILE A 68 4.19 -0.20 -0.29
CA ILE A 68 3.41 -0.48 -1.51
C ILE A 68 2.03 0.11 -1.29
N THR A 69 1.58 0.99 -2.19
CA THR A 69 0.31 1.72 -2.01
C THR A 69 -0.64 1.55 -3.21
N SER A 70 -1.95 1.60 -2.94
CA SER A 70 -2.99 1.68 -3.98
C SER A 70 -3.26 3.14 -4.38
N THR A 71 -4.20 3.37 -5.29
CA THR A 71 -4.65 4.73 -5.61
C THR A 71 -5.60 5.26 -4.53
N GLY A 72 -5.02 5.90 -3.51
CA GLY A 72 -5.77 6.56 -2.43
C GLY A 72 -4.88 7.46 -1.58
N THR A 73 -5.49 8.41 -0.87
CA THR A 73 -4.75 9.36 -0.03
C THR A 73 -4.20 8.74 1.25
N TYR A 74 -4.83 7.68 1.76
CA TYR A 74 -4.36 6.98 2.96
C TYR A 74 -2.98 6.35 2.74
N GLY A 75 -2.87 5.50 1.74
CA GLY A 75 -1.58 4.90 1.37
C GLY A 75 -0.60 5.91 0.78
N TRP A 76 -1.06 7.03 0.24
CA TRP A 76 -0.18 8.15 -0.14
C TRP A 76 0.54 8.72 1.09
N TRP A 77 -0.18 9.00 2.18
CA TRP A 77 0.45 9.47 3.41
C TRP A 77 1.39 8.43 4.04
N ALA A 78 1.05 7.14 3.95
CA ALA A 78 1.94 6.07 4.40
C ALA A 78 3.28 6.13 3.67
N GLY A 79 3.26 6.22 2.33
CA GLY A 79 4.47 6.34 1.51
C GLY A 79 5.26 7.62 1.79
N TRP A 80 4.56 8.75 1.91
CA TRP A 80 5.19 10.05 2.17
C TRP A 80 5.90 10.12 3.53
N LEU A 81 5.32 9.48 4.55
CA LEU A 81 5.89 9.44 5.90
C LEU A 81 6.97 8.38 6.06
N SER A 82 6.97 7.35 5.20
CA SER A 82 8.03 6.34 5.19
C SER A 82 9.33 6.89 4.63
N ALA A 83 10.46 6.38 5.13
CA ALA A 83 11.79 6.88 4.76
C ALA A 83 12.39 6.21 3.52
N GLY A 84 11.77 5.17 2.97
CA GLY A 84 12.31 4.41 1.86
C GLY A 84 11.48 4.46 0.58
N GLU A 85 11.71 3.48 -0.29
CA GLU A 85 11.00 3.39 -1.57
C GLU A 85 9.50 3.19 -1.39
N THR A 86 8.72 3.98 -2.14
CA THR A 86 7.28 3.80 -2.27
C THR A 86 6.95 3.35 -3.69
N VAL A 87 6.31 2.19 -3.81
CA VAL A 87 5.74 1.67 -5.06
C VAL A 87 4.25 2.04 -5.12
N TYR A 88 3.81 2.72 -6.17
CA TYR A 88 2.42 3.16 -6.31
C TYR A 88 1.69 2.55 -7.51
N TYR A 89 0.37 2.48 -7.41
CA TYR A 89 -0.46 1.99 -8.51
C TYR A 89 -0.64 3.08 -9.57
N ALA A 90 0.01 2.92 -10.71
CA ALA A 90 0.01 3.93 -11.77
C ALA A 90 -1.35 4.16 -12.46
N ASN A 91 -2.29 3.20 -12.39
CA ASN A 91 -3.59 3.39 -13.03
C ASN A 91 -4.47 4.28 -12.15
N TRP A 92 -4.83 5.45 -12.70
CA TRP A 92 -5.66 6.45 -12.03
C TRP A 92 -7.07 5.91 -11.69
N PRO A 93 -7.68 6.30 -10.55
CA PRO A 93 -9.05 5.91 -10.23
C PRO A 93 -10.05 6.37 -11.30
N ARG A 94 -11.27 5.82 -11.21
CA ARG A 94 -12.35 6.09 -12.17
C ARG A 94 -12.53 7.59 -12.40
N ASN A 95 -12.73 7.98 -13.66
CA ASN A 95 -13.07 9.34 -14.06
C ASN A 95 -14.28 9.84 -13.25
N GLY A 96 -14.14 11.04 -12.68
CA GLY A 96 -15.15 11.67 -11.84
C GLY A 96 -15.17 11.17 -10.40
N SER A 97 -14.19 10.38 -9.95
CA SER A 97 -14.01 10.05 -8.54
C SER A 97 -13.65 11.28 -7.69
N LYS A 98 -13.77 11.18 -6.35
CA LYS A 98 -13.40 12.28 -5.45
C LYS A 98 -11.93 12.68 -5.60
N LEU A 99 -11.04 11.72 -5.84
CA LEU A 99 -9.62 11.98 -6.05
C LEU A 99 -9.41 12.72 -7.37
N ASP A 100 -9.95 12.16 -8.46
CA ASP A 100 -9.86 12.73 -9.82
C ASP A 100 -10.31 14.20 -9.92
N ARG A 101 -11.35 14.58 -9.17
CA ARG A 101 -11.86 15.97 -9.17
C ARG A 101 -11.01 16.95 -8.37
N LYS A 102 -10.18 16.48 -7.45
CA LYS A 102 -9.51 17.32 -6.44
C LYS A 102 -8.01 17.43 -6.61
N VAL A 103 -7.39 16.52 -7.35
CA VAL A 103 -5.93 16.49 -7.51
C VAL A 103 -5.57 16.49 -8.98
N LYS A 104 -4.44 17.13 -9.30
CA LYS A 104 -3.80 17.00 -10.61
C LYS A 104 -2.96 15.74 -10.59
N VAL A 105 -3.19 14.84 -11.53
CA VAL A 105 -2.55 13.52 -11.58
C VAL A 105 -1.03 13.66 -11.65
N GLU A 106 -0.57 14.62 -12.45
CA GLU A 106 0.83 14.87 -12.76
C GLU A 106 1.63 15.36 -11.55
N ASP A 107 0.95 15.97 -10.58
CA ASP A 107 1.55 16.54 -9.37
C ASP A 107 1.25 15.69 -8.12
N PHE A 108 0.44 14.63 -8.26
CA PHE A 108 -0.06 13.89 -7.09
C PHE A 108 1.02 13.00 -6.48
N PHE A 109 1.77 12.24 -7.29
CA PHE A 109 2.81 11.35 -6.79
C PHE A 109 4.19 12.03 -6.79
N PRO A 110 4.99 11.91 -5.71
CA PRO A 110 6.37 12.36 -5.71
C PRO A 110 7.19 11.69 -6.82
N ARG A 111 8.16 12.42 -7.38
CA ARG A 111 8.91 11.99 -8.57
C ARG A 111 9.85 10.82 -8.29
N GLU A 112 10.21 10.65 -7.03
CA GLU A 112 11.08 9.60 -6.51
C GLU A 112 10.34 8.27 -6.27
N TRP A 113 9.00 8.26 -6.32
CA TRP A 113 8.22 7.02 -6.22
C TRP A 113 8.23 6.26 -7.54
N ILE A 114 8.06 4.94 -7.45
CA ILE A 114 8.23 4.00 -8.58
C ILE A 114 6.99 3.16 -8.87
#